data_AF-A0A6A6HQY1-F1
#
_entry.id   AF-A0A6A6HQY1-F1
#
_cell.length_a   1.000
_cell.length_b   1.000
_cell.length_c   1.000
_cell.angle_alpha   90.00
_cell.angle_beta   90.00
_cell.angle_gamma   90.00
#
_symmetry.space_group_name_H-M   'P 1'
#
loop_
_entity.id
_entity.type
_entity.pdbx_description
1 polymer ?
#
loop_
_entity_poly.entity_id
_entity_poly.type
_entity_poly.pdbx_seq_one_letter_code
_entity_poly.pdbx_strand_id
1 'polypeptide(L)'
;MSQAYPEIHQNRRELSEAEYSTKLLALRNRPNAGRNWYLMRQRFPIGILALVPTGEEYKIQNYRIEKLSTELFKTFLDVLDEQRGNFIREVATSLLKIRDILLREDLSRQFEFERVDGESIKKEQLNSSNLIQLCALQAYSDDRSQVQE
;
A
#
# COMPACT_ATOMS: atom_id res chain seq x y z
N MET A 1 -9.85 -23.47 -28.55
CA MET A 1 -9.11 -22.70 -27.52
C MET A 1 -8.00 -23.51 -26.81
N SER A 2 -7.68 -24.73 -27.24
CA SER A 2 -6.70 -25.61 -26.57
C SER A 2 -5.23 -25.44 -27.00
N GLN A 3 -4.91 -24.52 -27.93
CA GLN A 3 -3.57 -24.41 -28.53
C GLN A 3 -2.65 -23.35 -27.88
N ALA A 4 -3.11 -22.60 -26.89
CA ALA A 4 -2.34 -21.46 -26.39
C ALA A 4 -1.27 -21.80 -25.33
N TYR A 5 -1.34 -22.95 -24.65
CA TYR A 5 -0.44 -23.27 -23.53
C TYR A 5 -0.16 -24.78 -23.39
N PRO A 6 0.73 -25.35 -24.23
CA PRO A 6 1.03 -26.79 -24.21
C PRO A 6 1.73 -27.25 -22.92
N GLU A 7 2.46 -26.37 -22.24
CA GLU A 7 3.21 -26.64 -20.99
C GLU A 7 2.30 -27.03 -19.80
N ILE A 8 1.03 -26.60 -19.80
CA ILE A 8 0.12 -26.73 -18.66
C ILE A 8 -0.28 -28.20 -18.39
N HIS A 9 -0.04 -29.09 -19.35
CA HIS A 9 -0.42 -30.50 -19.26
C HIS A 9 0.61 -31.40 -18.57
N GLN A 10 1.85 -30.92 -18.33
CA GLN A 10 2.93 -31.77 -17.84
C GLN A 10 2.98 -31.94 -16.32
N ASN A 11 2.25 -31.13 -15.54
CA ASN A 11 2.21 -31.20 -14.07
C ASN A 11 0.79 -30.98 -13.52
N ARG A 12 -0.19 -31.73 -14.04
CA ARG A 12 -1.58 -31.61 -13.58
C ARG A 12 -1.77 -32.43 -12.30
N ARG A 13 -1.34 -31.90 -11.15
CA ARG A 13 -1.81 -32.41 -9.86
C ARG A 13 -3.32 -32.16 -9.80
N GLU A 14 -4.12 -33.22 -9.80
CA GLU A 14 -5.58 -33.09 -9.64
C GLU A 14 -5.86 -32.44 -8.28
N LEU A 15 -6.39 -31.22 -8.32
CA LEU A 15 -6.82 -30.53 -7.11
C LEU A 15 -8.06 -31.25 -6.59
N SER A 16 -8.11 -31.47 -5.29
CA SER A 16 -9.36 -31.91 -4.67
C SER A 16 -10.48 -30.89 -4.93
N GLU A 17 -11.73 -31.34 -4.94
CA GLU A 17 -12.89 -30.47 -5.15
C GLU A 17 -12.94 -29.30 -4.13
N ALA A 18 -12.47 -29.56 -2.91
CA ALA A 18 -12.32 -28.55 -1.85
C ALA A 18 -11.24 -27.51 -2.18
N GLU A 19 -10.08 -27.93 -2.68
CA GLU A 19 -9.01 -27.02 -3.10
C GLU A 19 -9.42 -26.19 -4.31
N TYR A 20 -10.09 -26.81 -5.28
CA TYR A 20 -10.62 -26.12 -6.47
C TYR A 20 -11.64 -25.05 -6.07
N SER A 21 -12.62 -25.40 -5.24
CA SER A 21 -13.64 -24.47 -4.75
C SER A 21 -13.04 -23.30 -3.98
N THR A 22 -12.03 -23.58 -3.14
CA THR A 22 -11.29 -22.54 -2.40
C THR A 22 -10.57 -21.58 -3.33
N LYS A 23 -9.84 -22.10 -4.33
CA LYS A 23 -9.13 -21.27 -5.33
C LYS A 23 -10.09 -20.46 -6.18
N LEU A 24 -11.22 -21.05 -6.58
CA LEU A 24 -12.25 -20.37 -7.35
C LEU A 24 -12.88 -19.21 -6.54
N LEU A 25 -13.17 -19.44 -5.26
CA LEU A 25 -13.67 -18.39 -4.37
C LEU A 25 -12.65 -17.25 -4.22
N ALA A 26 -11.38 -17.57 -4.00
CA ALA A 26 -10.31 -16.58 -3.92
C ALA A 26 -10.21 -15.74 -5.22
N LEU A 27 -10.29 -16.39 -6.39
CA LEU A 27 -10.30 -15.70 -7.68
C LEU A 27 -11.53 -14.80 -7.85
N ARG A 28 -12.71 -15.23 -7.41
CA ARG A 28 -13.94 -14.41 -7.45
C ARG A 28 -13.88 -13.19 -6.53
N ASN A 29 -13.18 -13.31 -5.40
CA ASN A 29 -13.04 -12.20 -4.45
C ASN A 29 -12.01 -11.15 -4.90
N ARG A 30 -11.02 -11.52 -5.72
CA ARG A 30 -9.99 -10.59 -6.22
C ARG A 30 -10.56 -9.35 -6.95
N PRO A 31 -11.52 -9.47 -7.88
CA PRO A 31 -12.17 -8.30 -8.47
C PRO A 31 -12.83 -7.37 -7.46
N ASN A 32 -13.49 -7.93 -6.43
CA ASN A 32 -14.11 -7.13 -5.37
C ASN A 32 -13.06 -6.40 -4.53
N ALA A 33 -11.96 -7.08 -4.18
CA ALA A 33 -10.82 -6.44 -3.54
C ALA A 33 -10.27 -5.29 -4.39
N GLY A 34 -10.08 -5.52 -5.70
CA GLY A 34 -9.64 -4.48 -6.63
C GLY A 34 -10.58 -3.27 -6.68
N ARG A 35 -11.90 -3.48 -6.63
CA ARG A 35 -12.88 -2.39 -6.53
C ARG A 35 -12.73 -1.60 -5.24
N ASN A 36 -12.55 -2.27 -4.11
CA ASN A 36 -12.34 -1.61 -2.82
C ASN A 36 -11.04 -0.77 -2.85
N TRP A 37 -9.93 -1.32 -3.35
CA TRP A 37 -8.68 -0.57 -3.53
C TRP A 37 -8.86 0.64 -4.45
N TYR A 38 -9.61 0.48 -5.54
CA TYR A 38 -9.93 1.57 -6.45
C TYR A 38 -10.75 2.68 -5.77
N LEU A 39 -11.76 2.32 -4.97
CA LEU A 39 -12.56 3.28 -4.19
C LEU A 39 -11.70 4.06 -3.19
N MET A 40 -10.79 3.38 -2.49
CA MET A 40 -9.84 4.04 -1.58
C MET A 40 -8.97 5.05 -2.32
N ARG A 41 -8.46 4.71 -3.51
CA ARG A 41 -7.68 5.61 -4.39
C ARG A 41 -8.51 6.76 -4.97
N GLN A 42 -9.82 6.61 -5.11
CA GLN A 42 -10.69 7.73 -5.51
C GLN A 42 -10.89 8.72 -4.36
N ARG A 43 -10.85 8.25 -3.10
CA ARG A 43 -11.07 9.08 -1.92
C ARG A 43 -9.80 9.73 -1.38
N PHE A 44 -8.68 9.04 -1.50
CA PHE A 44 -7.37 9.47 -1.00
C PHE A 44 -6.30 9.39 -2.10
N PRO A 45 -5.24 10.21 -2.03
CA PRO A 45 -4.10 10.11 -2.95
C PRO A 45 -3.48 8.70 -2.96
N ILE A 46 -2.85 8.31 -4.08
CA ILE A 46 -2.33 6.93 -4.26
C ILE A 46 -1.33 6.48 -3.19
N GLY A 47 -0.62 7.43 -2.55
CA GLY A 47 0.27 7.13 -1.42
C GLY A 47 -0.43 6.50 -0.21
N ILE A 48 -1.77 6.55 -0.14
CA ILE A 48 -2.57 5.83 0.85
C ILE A 48 -2.26 4.34 0.89
N LEU A 49 -1.87 3.74 -0.24
CA LEU A 49 -1.54 2.32 -0.31
C LEU A 49 -0.30 1.95 0.52
N ALA A 50 0.59 2.91 0.80
CA ALA A 50 1.73 2.71 1.70
C ALA A 50 1.36 2.86 3.19
N LEU A 51 0.20 3.45 3.48
CA LEU A 51 -0.29 3.66 4.85
C LEU A 51 -1.20 2.53 5.34
N VAL A 52 -1.59 1.62 4.44
CA VAL A 52 -2.39 0.46 4.83
C VAL A 52 -1.46 -0.48 5.58
N PRO A 53 -1.71 -0.75 6.87
CA PRO A 53 -0.88 -1.67 7.62
C PRO A 53 -1.00 -3.06 7.01
N THR A 54 0.07 -3.50 6.36
CA THR A 54 0.17 -4.86 5.82
C THR A 54 1.24 -5.60 6.60
N GLY A 55 0.88 -6.69 7.29
CA GLY A 55 1.86 -7.53 7.96
C GLY A 55 1.41 -8.05 9.33
N GLU A 56 2.27 -8.87 9.94
CA GLU A 56 1.98 -9.55 11.20
C GLU A 56 1.93 -8.59 12.40
N GLU A 57 2.68 -7.49 12.36
CA GLU A 57 2.80 -6.51 13.45
C GLU A 57 1.44 -5.91 13.85
N TYR A 58 0.60 -5.60 12.87
CA TYR A 58 -0.73 -5.04 13.09
C TYR A 58 -1.84 -6.09 13.10
N LYS A 59 -1.51 -7.38 12.88
CA LYS A 59 -2.47 -8.49 12.71
C LYS A 59 -3.58 -8.22 11.68
N ILE A 60 -3.37 -7.25 10.79
CA ILE A 60 -4.26 -6.91 9.68
C ILE A 60 -3.62 -7.51 8.43
N GLN A 61 -4.27 -8.55 7.90
CA GLN A 61 -3.87 -9.17 6.66
C GLN A 61 -4.77 -8.67 5.53
N ASN A 62 -4.21 -8.53 4.33
CA ASN A 62 -4.92 -8.04 3.14
C ASN A 62 -6.25 -8.77 2.92
N TYR A 63 -6.30 -10.09 3.15
CA TYR A 63 -7.52 -10.88 3.00
C TYR A 63 -8.72 -10.35 3.81
N ARG A 64 -8.48 -9.65 4.92
CA ARG A 64 -9.55 -9.06 5.73
C ARG A 64 -10.22 -7.91 5.01
N ILE A 65 -9.45 -7.09 4.28
CA ILE A 65 -9.95 -6.02 3.42
C ILE A 65 -10.63 -6.62 2.17
N GLU A 66 -10.08 -7.69 1.62
CA GLU A 66 -10.65 -8.38 0.44
C GLU A 66 -12.02 -9.01 0.71
N LYS A 67 -12.30 -9.39 1.96
CA LYS A 67 -13.58 -9.99 2.37
C LYS A 67 -14.66 -8.97 2.73
N LEU A 68 -14.32 -7.68 2.83
CA LEU A 68 -15.32 -6.64 3.09
C LEU A 68 -16.21 -6.48 1.86
N SER A 69 -17.54 -6.46 2.08
CA SER A 69 -18.46 -6.02 1.04
C SER A 69 -18.17 -4.57 0.68
N THR A 70 -18.51 -4.19 -0.55
CA THR A 70 -18.26 -2.84 -1.03
C THR A 70 -19.01 -1.79 -0.19
N GLU A 71 -20.19 -2.11 0.32
CA GLU A 71 -20.99 -1.24 1.19
C GLU A 71 -20.29 -0.99 2.53
N LEU A 72 -19.83 -2.05 3.20
CA LEU A 72 -19.08 -1.92 4.45
C LEU A 72 -17.76 -1.18 4.25
N PHE A 73 -17.11 -1.43 3.11
CA PHE A 73 -15.87 -0.72 2.76
C PHE A 73 -16.10 0.77 2.54
N LYS A 74 -17.22 1.18 1.92
CA LYS A 74 -17.60 2.59 1.80
C LYS A 74 -17.81 3.24 3.17
N THR A 75 -18.59 2.61 4.05
CA THR A 75 -18.78 3.10 5.42
C THR A 75 -17.46 3.24 6.16
N PHE A 76 -16.55 2.27 6.00
CA PHE A 76 -15.19 2.38 6.54
C PHE A 76 -14.44 3.61 6.01
N LEU A 77 -14.49 3.88 4.70
CA LEU A 77 -13.87 5.06 4.11
C LEU A 77 -14.50 6.37 4.60
N ASP A 78 -15.83 6.40 4.79
CA ASP A 78 -16.54 7.57 5.29
C ASP A 78 -16.09 7.90 6.73
N VAL A 79 -16.07 6.89 7.61
CA VAL A 79 -15.55 7.05 8.97
C VAL A 79 -14.09 7.48 8.98
N LEU A 80 -13.26 6.89 8.11
CA LEU A 80 -11.84 7.25 8.01
C LEU A 80 -11.67 8.72 7.60
N ASP A 81 -12.47 9.16 6.63
CA ASP A 81 -12.44 10.54 6.14
C ASP A 81 -12.94 11.55 7.19
N GLU A 82 -14.01 11.22 7.91
CA GLU A 82 -14.55 12.05 8.98
C GLU A 82 -13.57 12.22 10.15
N GLN A 83 -12.93 11.13 10.57
CA GLN A 83 -12.09 11.15 11.77
C GLN A 83 -10.70 11.73 11.51
N ARG A 84 -10.08 11.40 10.37
CA ARG A 84 -8.67 11.71 10.09
C ARG A 84 -8.38 12.05 8.63
N GLY A 85 -9.40 12.34 7.83
CA GLY A 85 -9.29 12.46 6.38
C GLY A 85 -8.25 13.48 5.91
N ASN A 86 -8.23 14.68 6.51
CA ASN A 86 -7.27 15.72 6.13
C ASN A 86 -5.83 15.28 6.36
N PHE A 87 -5.52 14.79 7.57
CA PHE A 87 -4.20 14.27 7.91
C PHE A 87 -3.78 13.14 6.96
N ILE A 88 -4.67 12.18 6.71
CA ILE A 88 -4.39 11.05 5.82
C ILE A 88 -4.12 11.51 4.39
N ARG A 89 -4.87 12.50 3.88
CA ARG A 89 -4.63 13.07 2.55
C ARG A 89 -3.26 13.75 2.47
N GLU A 90 -2.86 14.51 3.50
CA GLU A 90 -1.56 15.19 3.54
C GLU A 90 -0.39 14.19 3.57
N VAL A 91 -0.48 13.16 4.43
CA VAL A 91 0.53 12.10 4.48
C VAL A 91 0.58 11.32 3.17
N ALA A 92 -0.57 10.89 2.64
CA ALA A 92 -0.64 10.17 1.38
C ALA A 92 -0.13 11.00 0.18
N THR A 93 -0.26 12.33 0.24
CA THR A 93 0.31 13.25 -0.75
C THR A 93 1.84 13.31 -0.64
N SER A 94 2.37 13.38 0.57
CA SER A 94 3.81 13.38 0.82
C SER A 94 4.46 12.08 0.36
N LEU A 95 3.74 10.96 0.48
CA LEU A 95 4.16 9.63 0.05
C LEU A 95 3.89 9.32 -1.43
N LEU A 96 3.48 10.26 -2.28
CA LEU A 96 3.22 9.98 -3.71
C LEU A 96 4.41 9.32 -4.42
N LYS A 97 5.63 9.64 -3.95
CA LYS A 97 6.89 9.15 -4.47
C LYS A 97 7.25 7.73 -4.05
N ILE A 98 6.49 7.12 -3.14
CA ILE A 98 6.64 5.71 -2.81
C ILE A 98 6.38 4.81 -4.02
N ARG A 99 5.56 5.28 -4.98
CA ARG A 99 5.32 4.56 -6.24
C ARG A 99 6.63 4.30 -7.00
N ASP A 100 7.47 5.33 -7.11
CA ASP A 100 8.74 5.28 -7.84
C ASP A 100 9.68 4.26 -7.17
N ILE A 101 9.66 4.17 -5.84
CA ILE A 101 10.40 3.17 -5.04
C ILE A 101 9.83 1.76 -5.25
N LEU A 102 8.50 1.60 -5.14
CA LEU A 102 7.82 0.30 -5.31
C LEU A 102 8.02 -0.28 -6.71
N LEU A 103 8.07 0.57 -7.73
CA LEU A 103 8.32 0.19 -9.13
C LEU A 103 9.83 0.09 -9.45
N ARG A 104 10.71 0.34 -8.47
CA ARG A 104 12.17 0.35 -8.63
C ARG A 104 12.65 1.31 -9.72
N GLU A 105 11.93 2.41 -9.93
CA GLU A 105 12.27 3.45 -10.91
C GLU A 105 13.36 4.38 -10.34
N ASP A 106 13.30 4.71 -9.05
CA ASP A 106 14.30 5.53 -8.36
C ASP A 106 14.41 5.14 -6.89
N LEU A 107 15.53 4.49 -6.54
CA LEU A 107 15.85 4.03 -5.18
C LEU A 107 16.81 4.97 -4.44
N SER A 108 17.25 6.06 -5.09
CA SER A 108 18.20 7.00 -4.47
C SER A 108 17.54 7.95 -3.49
N ARG A 109 16.21 8.04 -3.54
CA ARG A 109 15.40 8.92 -2.71
C ARG A 109 15.09 8.25 -1.38
N GLN A 110 15.33 8.99 -0.32
CA GLN A 110 14.99 8.59 1.04
C GLN A 110 13.99 9.58 1.63
N PHE A 111 13.10 9.06 2.46
CA PHE A 111 12.24 9.87 3.29
C PHE A 111 12.97 10.31 4.55
N GLU A 112 12.52 11.41 5.17
CA GLU A 112 13.09 11.91 6.42
C GLU A 112 12.90 10.90 7.58
N PHE A 113 11.79 10.16 7.62
CA PHE A 113 11.54 9.14 8.65
C PHE A 113 12.58 8.03 8.68
N GLU A 114 13.30 7.76 7.58
CA GLU A 114 14.31 6.70 7.51
C GLU A 114 15.54 7.00 8.38
N ARG A 115 15.71 8.25 8.83
CA ARG A 115 16.85 8.71 9.65
C ARG A 115 16.50 8.95 11.12
N VAL A 116 15.23 8.83 11.47
CA VAL A 116 14.75 9.07 12.83
C VAL A 116 14.65 7.75 13.57
N ASP A 117 15.01 7.74 14.86
CA ASP A 117 14.85 6.55 15.67
C ASP A 117 13.37 6.20 15.87
N GLY A 118 13.05 4.91 15.81
CA GLY A 118 11.67 4.46 15.92
C GLY A 118 11.00 4.76 17.27
N GLU A 119 11.77 4.94 18.35
CA GLU A 119 11.22 5.26 19.68
C GLU A 119 10.77 6.73 19.77
N SER A 120 11.44 7.63 19.06
CA SER A 120 11.02 9.02 18.93
C SER A 120 9.73 9.13 18.11
N ILE A 121 9.60 8.38 17.01
CA ILE A 121 8.36 8.34 16.22
C ILE A 121 7.19 7.82 17.04
N LYS A 122 7.39 6.82 17.89
CA LYS A 122 6.31 6.28 18.76
C LYS A 122 5.79 7.28 19.80
N LYS A 123 6.56 8.32 20.14
CA LYS A 123 6.16 9.37 21.09
C LYS A 123 5.36 10.49 20.42
N GLU A 124 5.35 10.55 19.10
CA GLU A 124 4.58 11.54 18.34
C GLU A 124 3.08 11.36 18.52
N GLN A 125 2.35 12.47 18.51
CA GLN A 125 0.90 12.42 18.47
C GLN A 125 0.44 11.93 17.09
N LEU A 126 -0.61 11.11 17.05
CA LEU A 126 -1.09 10.45 15.82
C LEU A 126 -1.34 11.39 14.64
N ASN A 127 -1.71 12.65 14.89
CA ASN A 127 -2.00 13.66 13.85
C ASN A 127 -1.00 14.83 13.89
N SER A 128 0.21 14.63 14.43
CA SER A 128 1.18 15.72 14.50
C SER A 128 1.66 16.12 13.10
N SER A 129 1.85 17.43 12.89
CA SER A 129 2.44 17.93 11.65
C SER A 129 3.87 17.40 11.42
N ASN A 130 4.56 17.02 12.51
CA ASN A 130 5.90 16.43 12.42
C ASN A 130 5.86 15.10 11.66
N LEU A 131 4.86 14.24 11.90
CA LEU A 131 4.71 12.99 11.13
C LEU A 131 4.55 13.23 9.63
N ILE A 132 3.92 14.34 9.23
CA ILE A 132 3.78 14.73 7.83
C ILE A 132 5.13 15.15 7.26
N GLN A 133 5.88 15.96 7.99
CA GLN A 133 7.24 16.39 7.60
C GLN A 133 8.19 15.20 7.44
N LEU A 134 8.09 14.21 8.33
CA LEU A 134 8.88 12.99 8.24
C LEU A 134 8.59 12.17 6.97
N CYS A 135 7.39 12.31 6.39
CA CYS A 135 7.02 11.69 5.13
C CYS A 135 7.46 12.49 3.89
N ALA A 136 8.13 13.63 4.06
CA ALA A 136 8.72 14.37 2.95
C ALA A 136 9.98 13.65 2.43
N LEU A 137 10.25 13.87 1.14
CA LEU A 137 11.53 13.47 0.56
C LEU A 137 12.63 14.41 1.01
N GLN A 138 13.82 13.84 1.23
CA GLN A 138 15.01 14.63 1.47
C GLN A 138 15.30 15.54 0.27
N ALA A 139 15.67 16.79 0.57
CA ALA A 139 16.25 17.65 -0.44
C ALA A 139 17.60 17.05 -0.87
N TYR A 140 17.78 16.85 -2.17
CA TYR A 140 19.09 16.49 -2.73
C TYR A 140 20.04 17.66 -2.41
N SER A 141 20.95 17.49 -1.44
CA SER A 141 22.10 18.38 -1.31
C SER A 141 23.06 18.03 -2.43
N ASP A 142 23.09 18.86 -3.47
CA ASP A 142 23.95 18.72 -4.63
C ASP A 142 25.41 19.03 -4.23
N ASP A 143 26.02 18.15 -3.43
CA ASP A 143 27.38 18.29 -2.91
C ASP A 143 28.43 17.75 -3.92
N ARG A 144 28.20 18.02 -5.21
CA ARG A 144 29.13 17.68 -6.32
C ARG A 144 29.75 18.91 -6.98
N SER A 145 29.69 20.07 -6.32
CA SER A 145 30.35 21.29 -6.77
C SER A 145 31.53 21.66 -5.87
N GLN A 146 32.44 20.72 -5.59
CA GLN A 146 33.76 21.04 -5.02
C GLN A 146 34.74 19.86 -5.13
N VAL A 147 35.18 19.57 -6.36
CA VAL A 147 36.51 18.98 -6.58
C VAL A 147 37.16 19.79 -7.71
N GLN A 148 37.73 20.93 -7.33
CA GLN A 148 38.81 21.58 -8.07
C GLN A 148 40.09 21.30 -7.28
N GLU A 149 40.99 20.51 -7.85
CA GLU A 149 42.44 20.66 -7.74
C GLU A 149 43.06 20.21 -9.07
#